data_AF-A0A946IJ14-F1
#
_entry.id   AF-A0A946IJ14-F1
#
_cell.length_a   1.000
_cell.length_b   1.000
_cell.length_c   1.000
_cell.angle_alpha   90.00
_cell.angle_beta   90.00
_cell.angle_gamma   90.00
#
_symmetry.space_group_name_H-M   'P 1'
#
loop_
_entity.id
_entity.type
_entity.pdbx_description
1 polymer ?
#
loop_
_entity_poly.entity_id
_entity_poly.type
_entity_poly.pdbx_seq_one_letter_code
_entity_poly.pdbx_strand_id
1 'polypeptide(L)'
;MEDLIIFATILFMSFTYLLIGFGINQKNAKYFLAGYNTMSAEKKEHFDIDNYLKFFKSFFKKLFLFPPLSFVLFSIFLEGDSLIVIWSLAQVGPFVLFQAKSSKYH
;
A
#
# COMPACT_ATOMS: atom_id res chain seq x y z
N MET A 1 -24.69 -11.56 -5.64
CA MET A 1 -24.50 -10.16 -5.22
C MET A 1 -23.22 -10.02 -4.40
N GLU A 2 -22.98 -10.94 -3.46
CA GLU A 2 -21.75 -11.00 -2.64
C GLU A 2 -20.47 -11.12 -3.47
N ASP A 3 -20.40 -12.04 -4.43
CA ASP A 3 -19.20 -12.20 -5.28
C ASP A 3 -18.82 -10.91 -6.03
N LEU A 4 -19.83 -10.19 -6.53
CA LEU A 4 -19.62 -8.90 -7.19
C LEU A 4 -19.00 -7.87 -6.24
N ILE A 5 -19.47 -7.82 -4.99
CA ILE A 5 -18.93 -6.93 -3.96
C ILE A 5 -17.48 -7.29 -3.65
N ILE A 6 -17.16 -8.58 -3.55
CA ILE A 6 -15.79 -9.07 -3.29
C ILE A 6 -14.87 -8.67 -4.44
N PHE A 7 -15.23 -8.97 -5.69
CA PHE A 7 -14.40 -8.60 -6.85
C PHE A 7 -14.26 -7.08 -7.00
N ALA A 8 -15.34 -6.32 -6.80
CA ALA A 8 -15.28 -4.87 -6.81
C ALA A 8 -14.33 -4.32 -5.73
N THR A 9 -14.37 -4.89 -4.52
CA THR A 9 -13.45 -4.54 -3.42
C THR A 9 -11.99 -4.80 -3.80
N ILE A 10 -11.69 -5.99 -4.32
CA ILE A 10 -10.34 -6.37 -4.74
C ILE A 10 -9.82 -5.41 -5.82
N LEU A 11 -10.64 -5.13 -6.84
CA LEU A 11 -10.27 -4.22 -7.93
C LEU A 11 -10.08 -2.79 -7.42
N PHE A 12 -10.98 -2.30 -6.56
CA PHE A 12 -10.88 -0.97 -5.97
C PHE A 12 -9.61 -0.80 -5.14
N MET A 13 -9.26 -1.77 -4.30
CA MET A 13 -8.02 -1.74 -3.52
C MET A 13 -6.79 -1.74 -4.43
N SER A 14 -6.76 -2.64 -5.40
CA SER A 14 -5.65 -2.76 -6.36
C SER A 14 -5.45 -1.45 -7.14
N PHE A 15 -6.55 -0.88 -7.63
CA PHE A 15 -6.52 0.39 -8.36
C PHE A 15 -6.06 1.55 -7.48
N THR A 16 -6.53 1.61 -6.23
CA THR A 16 -6.07 2.63 -5.25
C THR A 16 -4.56 2.55 -5.03
N TYR A 17 -3.99 1.35 -4.91
CA TYR A 17 -2.53 1.19 -4.81
C TYR A 17 -1.79 1.66 -6.06
N LEU A 18 -2.32 1.41 -7.26
CA LEU A 18 -1.75 1.96 -8.49
C LEU A 18 -1.81 3.49 -8.50
N LEU A 19 -2.96 4.09 -8.17
CA LEU A 19 -3.12 5.54 -8.12
C LEU A 19 -2.13 6.18 -7.16
N ILE A 20 -1.92 5.61 -5.98
CA ILE A 20 -0.92 6.07 -5.02
C ILE A 20 0.50 5.96 -5.62
N GLY A 21 0.84 4.80 -6.18
CA GLY A 21 2.15 4.52 -6.75
C GLY A 21 2.53 5.40 -7.95
N PHE A 22 1.55 5.89 -8.71
CA PHE A 22 1.77 6.80 -9.84
C PHE A 22 1.55 8.28 -9.50
N GLY A 23 0.60 8.59 -8.60
CA GLY A 23 0.14 9.95 -8.33
C GLY A 23 1.03 10.76 -7.38
N ILE A 24 1.68 10.11 -6.41
CA ILE A 24 2.56 10.83 -5.46
C ILE A 24 3.86 11.25 -6.16
N ASN A 25 4.35 12.44 -5.88
CA ASN A 25 5.60 13.01 -6.39
C ASN A 25 6.11 14.11 -5.44
N GLN A 26 7.28 14.69 -5.72
CA GLN A 26 7.87 15.71 -4.86
C GLN A 26 6.94 16.92 -4.61
N LYS A 27 6.19 17.36 -5.64
CA LYS A 27 5.32 18.56 -5.56
C LYS A 27 4.16 18.37 -4.60
N ASN A 28 3.62 17.15 -4.51
CA ASN A 28 2.47 16.84 -3.65
C ASN A 28 2.83 15.99 -2.42
N ALA A 29 4.09 15.59 -2.25
CA ALA A 29 4.57 14.77 -1.12
C ALA A 29 4.17 15.34 0.24
N LYS A 30 4.25 16.67 0.42
CA LYS A 30 3.86 17.33 1.67
C LYS A 30 2.38 17.17 2.05
N TYR A 31 1.51 16.86 1.09
CA TYR A 31 0.08 16.66 1.36
C TYR A 31 -0.25 15.19 1.63
N PHE A 32 0.51 14.25 1.05
CA PHE A 32 0.19 12.83 1.09
C PHE A 32 1.10 12.00 2.02
N LEU A 33 2.28 12.51 2.38
CA LEU A 33 3.23 11.82 3.25
C LEU A 33 3.20 12.48 4.62
N ALA A 34 2.39 11.96 5.55
CA ALA A 34 2.20 12.55 6.87
C ALA A 34 3.53 12.77 7.61
N GLY A 35 4.43 11.77 7.62
CA GLY A 35 5.76 11.89 8.24
C GLY A 35 6.58 13.05 7.66
N TYR A 36 6.60 13.18 6.34
CA TYR A 36 7.27 14.31 5.67
C TYR A 36 6.55 15.64 5.97
N ASN A 37 5.21 15.68 5.97
CA ASN A 37 4.45 16.89 6.26
C ASN A 37 4.74 17.46 7.65
N THR A 38 4.83 16.59 8.66
CA THR A 38 5.02 16.98 10.07
C THR A 38 6.48 17.28 10.44
N MET A 39 7.45 17.03 9.55
CA MET A 39 8.84 17.40 9.78
C MET A 39 9.02 18.93 9.85
N SER A 40 9.95 19.38 10.70
CA SER A 40 10.43 20.77 10.72
C SER A 40 11.09 21.14 9.38
N ALA A 41 11.21 22.43 9.09
CA ALA A 41 11.86 22.89 7.86
C ALA A 41 13.30 22.36 7.74
N GLU A 42 14.07 22.41 8.83
CA GLU A 42 15.43 21.87 8.94
C GLU A 42 15.48 20.37 8.61
N LYS A 43 14.58 19.55 9.19
CA LYS A 43 14.54 18.11 8.90
C LYS A 43 14.13 17.81 7.46
N LYS A 44 13.22 18.61 6.88
CA LYS A 44 12.79 18.46 5.49
C LYS A 44 13.92 18.74 4.51
N GLU A 45 14.78 19.72 4.80
CA GLU A 45 15.93 20.07 3.96
C GLU A 45 16.95 18.92 3.86
N HIS A 46 17.09 18.13 4.92
CA HIS A 46 17.98 16.96 4.95
C HIS A 46 17.29 15.62 4.62
N PHE A 47 15.98 15.62 4.40
CA PHE A 47 15.24 14.39 4.08
C PHE A 47 15.47 13.98 2.62
N ASP A 48 15.91 12.74 2.40
CA ASP A 48 16.09 12.18 1.05
C ASP A 48 14.74 11.79 0.43
N ILE A 49 13.99 12.83 0.04
CA ILE A 49 12.66 12.70 -0.56
C ILE A 49 12.69 11.91 -1.86
N ASP A 50 13.79 11.97 -2.60
CA ASP A 50 13.93 11.34 -3.91
C ASP A 50 13.99 9.83 -3.81
N ASN A 51 14.89 9.32 -2.96
CA ASN A 51 15.00 7.90 -2.76
C ASN A 51 13.82 7.35 -1.94
N TYR A 52 13.26 8.13 -1.02
CA TYR A 52 12.02 7.77 -0.33
C TYR A 52 10.87 7.57 -1.33
N LEU A 53 10.67 8.52 -2.25
CA LEU A 53 9.61 8.43 -3.26
C LEU A 53 9.84 7.27 -4.23
N LYS A 54 11.09 6.96 -4.62
CA LYS A 54 11.38 5.76 -5.43
C LYS A 54 10.94 4.48 -4.72
N PHE A 55 11.31 4.33 -3.45
CA PHE A 55 10.89 3.21 -2.61
C PHE A 55 9.36 3.14 -2.48
N PHE A 56 8.75 4.25 -2.07
CA PHE A 56 7.32 4.35 -1.83
C PHE A 56 6.51 3.97 -3.07
N LYS A 57 6.82 4.58 -4.22
CA LYS A 57 6.15 4.29 -5.49
C LYS A 57 6.35 2.85 -5.91
N SER A 58 7.59 2.32 -5.81
CA SER A 58 7.85 0.94 -6.15
C SER A 58 7.09 -0.04 -5.26
N PHE A 59 6.88 0.30 -3.98
CA PHE A 59 6.12 -0.55 -3.06
C PHE A 59 4.66 -0.62 -3.49
N PHE A 60 3.98 0.51 -3.64
CA PHE A 60 2.55 0.54 -4.02
C PHE A 60 2.29 -0.03 -5.42
N LYS A 61 3.19 0.19 -6.38
CA LYS A 61 3.14 -0.44 -7.72
C LYS A 61 3.36 -1.96 -7.71
N LYS A 62 3.92 -2.54 -6.65
CA LYS A 62 3.99 -4.00 -6.49
C LYS A 62 2.79 -4.49 -5.69
N LEU A 63 2.36 -3.70 -4.71
CA LEU A 63 1.24 -4.01 -3.83
C LEU A 63 -0.07 -4.16 -4.59
N PHE A 64 -0.28 -3.50 -5.74
CA PHE A 64 -1.52 -3.67 -6.50
C PHE A 64 -1.84 -5.12 -6.88
N LEU A 65 -0.82 -5.97 -7.08
CA LEU A 65 -1.03 -7.38 -7.38
C LEU A 65 -1.36 -8.21 -6.14
N PHE A 66 -1.06 -7.70 -4.95
CA PHE A 66 -1.19 -8.48 -3.72
C PHE A 66 -2.64 -8.84 -3.38
N PRO A 67 -3.64 -7.93 -3.43
CA PRO A 67 -5.03 -8.29 -3.16
C PRO A 67 -5.56 -9.43 -4.05
N PRO A 68 -5.48 -9.37 -5.40
CA PRO A 68 -6.02 -10.45 -6.24
C PRO A 68 -5.21 -11.74 -6.13
N LEU A 69 -3.86 -11.68 -6.09
CA LEU A 69 -3.04 -12.88 -6.00
C LEU A 69 -3.21 -13.61 -4.66
N SER A 70 -3.28 -12.86 -3.55
CA SER A 70 -3.53 -13.44 -2.23
C SER A 70 -4.95 -14.01 -2.10
N PHE A 71 -5.94 -13.41 -2.75
CA PHE A 71 -7.31 -13.94 -2.76
C PHE A 71 -7.37 -15.28 -3.48
N VAL A 72 -6.79 -15.36 -4.69
CA VAL A 72 -6.69 -16.61 -5.44
C VAL A 72 -5.94 -17.66 -4.63
N LEU A 73 -4.80 -17.31 -4.03
CA LEU A 73 -4.02 -18.23 -3.22
C LEU A 73 -4.82 -18.80 -2.04
N PHE A 74 -5.52 -17.96 -1.28
CA PHE A 74 -6.31 -18.44 -0.12
C PHE A 74 -7.56 -19.21 -0.53
N SER A 75 -8.18 -18.87 -1.67
CA SER A 75 -9.35 -19.60 -2.18
C SER A 75 -9.08 -21.06 -2.54
N ILE A 76 -7.80 -21.45 -2.67
CA ILE A 76 -7.40 -22.86 -2.86
C ILE A 76 -7.63 -23.68 -1.58
N PHE A 77 -7.63 -23.04 -0.41
CA PHE A 77 -7.64 -23.73 0.89
C PHE A 77 -8.82 -23.35 1.79
N LEU A 78 -9.50 -22.24 1.49
CA LEU A 78 -10.52 -21.63 2.35
C LEU A 78 -11.75 -21.26 1.52
N GLU A 79 -12.91 -21.28 2.16
CA GLU A 79 -14.19 -20.95 1.55
C GLU A 79 -15.06 -20.10 2.48
N GLY A 80 -16.07 -19.44 1.92
CA GLY A 80 -17.05 -18.62 2.66
C GLY A 80 -16.41 -17.55 3.55
N ASP A 81 -16.96 -17.37 4.75
CA ASP A 81 -16.52 -16.33 5.69
C ASP A 81 -15.06 -16.48 6.12
N SER A 82 -14.58 -17.72 6.24
CA SER A 82 -13.20 -18.00 6.65
C SER A 82 -12.18 -17.44 5.65
N LEU A 83 -12.45 -17.58 4.35
CA LEU A 83 -11.65 -17.00 3.28
C LEU A 83 -11.62 -15.48 3.40
N ILE A 84 -12.79 -14.84 3.56
CA ILE A 84 -12.92 -13.38 3.60
C ILE A 84 -12.16 -12.81 4.80
N VAL A 85 -12.34 -13.39 5.99
CA VAL A 85 -11.68 -12.92 7.22
C VAL A 85 -10.18 -13.08 7.12
N ILE A 86 -9.69 -14.26 6.74
CA ILE A 86 -8.25 -14.53 6.66
C ILE A 86 -7.58 -13.67 5.58
N TRP A 87 -8.21 -13.57 4.40
CA TRP A 87 -7.70 -12.73 3.32
C TRP A 87 -7.62 -11.26 3.74
N SER A 88 -8.64 -10.75 4.44
CA SER A 88 -8.66 -9.36 4.93
C SER A 88 -7.53 -9.07 5.91
N LEU A 89 -7.29 -9.98 6.87
CA LEU A 89 -6.19 -9.87 7.82
C LEU A 89 -4.82 -9.90 7.12
N ALA A 90 -4.67 -10.75 6.11
CA ALA A 90 -3.43 -10.85 5.35
C ALA A 90 -3.04 -9.55 4.63
N GLN A 91 -4.01 -8.68 4.31
CA GLN A 91 -3.74 -7.39 3.66
C GLN A 91 -2.92 -6.43 4.54
N VAL A 92 -2.87 -6.64 5.86
CA VAL A 92 -2.06 -5.84 6.79
C VAL A 92 -0.57 -6.14 6.67
N GLY A 93 -0.21 -7.40 6.34
CA GLY A 93 1.17 -7.88 6.33
C GLY A 93 2.14 -7.03 5.49
N PRO A 94 1.81 -6.68 4.23
CA PRO A 94 2.65 -5.81 3.41
C PRO A 94 2.93 -4.44 4.04
N PHE A 95 1.99 -3.86 4.78
CA PHE A 95 2.17 -2.55 5.42
C PHE A 95 3.13 -2.61 6.61
N VAL A 96 3.19 -3.72 7.33
CA VAL A 96 4.21 -3.96 8.37
C VAL A 96 5.61 -3.96 7.74
N LEU A 97 5.77 -4.66 6.61
CA LEU A 97 7.03 -4.68 5.86
C LEU A 97 7.40 -3.30 5.28
N PHE A 98 6.39 -2.54 4.82
CA PHE A 98 6.58 -1.17 4.37
C PHE A 98 7.12 -0.29 5.50
N GLN A 99 6.51 -0.33 6.69
CA GLN A 99 6.94 0.48 7.83
C GLN A 99 8.36 0.13 8.26
N ALA A 100 8.69 -1.16 8.36
CA ALA A 100 10.02 -1.63 8.71
C ALA A 100 11.11 -1.20 7.71
N LYS A 101 10.78 -1.08 6.43
CA LYS A 101 11.71 -0.56 5.40
C LYS A 101 11.74 0.97 5.36
N SER A 102 10.62 1.61 5.65
CA SER A 102 10.46 3.07 5.66
C SER A 102 11.24 3.75 6.79
N SER A 103 11.55 3.05 7.88
CA SER A 103 12.36 3.61 8.98
C SER A 103 13.79 3.96 8.56
N LYS A 104 14.31 3.35 7.49
CA LYS A 104 15.65 3.65 6.96
C LYS A 104 15.79 5.06 6.36
N TYR A 105 14.68 5.74 6.15
CA TYR A 105 14.62 7.08 5.56
C TYR A 105 14.30 8.17 6.61
N HIS A 106 14.04 7.78 7.86
CA HIS A 106 13.80 8.69 8.99
C HIS A 106 15.04 8.77 9.87
#